data_AF-A0A7Y5HC06-F1
#
_entry.id   AF-A0A7Y5HC06-F1
#
_cell.length_a   1.000
_cell.length_b   1.000
_cell.length_c   1.000
_cell.angle_alpha   90.00
_cell.angle_beta   90.00
_cell.angle_gamma   90.00
#
_symmetry.space_group_name_H-M   'P 1'
#
loop_
_entity.id
_entity.type
_entity.pdbx_description
1 polymer ?
#
loop_
_entity_poly.entity_id
_entity_poly.type
_entity_poly.pdbx_seq_one_letter_code
_entity_poly.pdbx_strand_id
1 'polypeptide(L)'
;MASPFPHDYVPPAPGAGTIDPARAAAARQRIRNLNLLSFAFAIPGIAAQAVGRVMLTTVSEDPQTLDEAGKALAGAGLTLGGAAFLIIGLCFYARMKGRSWAFGLLGFLSCIGLLILAVLGKKCGFCGSDAPRSATECGRCRGPV
;
A
#
# COMPACT_ATOMS: atom_id res chain seq x y z
N MET A 1 15.27 -3.48 8.89
CA MET A 1 14.41 -4.61 8.43
C MET A 1 15.00 -5.16 7.14
N ALA A 2 15.45 -6.42 7.15
CA ALA A 2 16.03 -7.07 5.98
C ALA A 2 15.02 -7.11 4.82
N SER A 3 15.52 -6.93 3.59
CA SER A 3 14.78 -7.32 2.39
C SER A 3 14.34 -8.77 2.55
N PRO A 4 13.04 -9.11 2.47
CA PRO A 4 12.59 -10.51 2.52
C PRO A 4 12.72 -11.22 1.18
N PHE A 5 13.34 -10.57 0.20
CA PHE A 5 13.88 -11.25 -0.95
C PHE A 5 15.34 -11.51 -0.62
N PRO A 6 15.80 -12.78 -0.63
CA PRO A 6 17.23 -13.04 -0.52
C PRO A 6 17.92 -12.15 -1.57
N HIS A 7 18.85 -11.32 -1.12
CA HIS A 7 19.58 -10.40 -2.00
C HIS A 7 20.32 -11.15 -3.12
N ASP A 8 20.44 -12.46 -2.99
CA ASP A 8 21.10 -13.38 -3.92
C ASP A 8 20.13 -14.07 -4.90
N TYR A 9 18.86 -13.63 -5.01
CA TYR A 9 17.98 -14.18 -6.04
C TYR A 9 18.43 -13.73 -7.43
N VAL A 10 19.24 -14.56 -8.07
CA VAL A 10 19.50 -14.48 -9.50
C VAL A 10 18.24 -14.99 -10.22
N PRO A 11 17.55 -14.15 -11.02
CA PRO A 11 16.40 -14.62 -11.75
C PRO A 11 16.82 -15.76 -12.68
N PRO A 12 16.04 -16.85 -12.76
CA PRO A 12 16.32 -17.93 -13.69
C PRO A 12 16.41 -17.35 -15.10
N ALA A 13 17.35 -17.86 -15.90
CA ALA A 13 17.51 -17.43 -17.28
C ALA A 13 16.14 -17.48 -18.01
N PRO A 14 15.84 -16.55 -18.94
CA PRO A 14 14.62 -16.62 -19.73
C PRO A 14 14.44 -18.02 -20.32
N GLY A 15 13.34 -18.69 -19.97
CA GLY A 15 13.04 -20.07 -20.41
C GLY A 15 13.51 -21.18 -19.47
N ALA A 16 14.18 -20.90 -18.34
CA ALA A 16 14.75 -21.91 -17.44
C ALA A 16 13.77 -22.64 -16.51
N GLY A 17 12.53 -22.87 -16.98
CA GLY A 17 11.59 -23.79 -16.34
C GLY A 17 10.39 -23.15 -15.67
N THR A 18 9.31 -23.92 -15.61
CA THR A 18 8.10 -23.62 -14.83
C THR A 18 8.46 -23.44 -13.37
N ILE A 19 7.99 -22.35 -12.74
CA ILE A 19 8.15 -22.15 -11.30
C ILE A 19 7.54 -23.36 -10.58
N ASP A 20 8.27 -23.88 -9.60
CA ASP A 20 7.78 -24.90 -8.68
C ASP A 20 6.35 -24.51 -8.19
N PRO A 21 5.33 -25.35 -8.43
CA PRO A 21 3.95 -25.03 -8.09
C PRO A 21 3.78 -24.70 -6.60
N ALA A 22 4.59 -25.30 -5.72
CA ALA A 22 4.56 -24.99 -4.29
C ALA A 22 4.97 -23.53 -4.02
N ARG A 23 6.03 -23.04 -4.69
CA ARG A 23 6.48 -21.65 -4.59
C ARG A 23 5.47 -20.67 -5.19
N ALA A 24 4.86 -21.04 -6.32
CA ALA A 24 3.81 -20.23 -6.94
C ALA A 24 2.58 -20.09 -6.02
N ALA A 25 2.16 -21.18 -5.36
CA ALA A 25 1.08 -21.16 -4.38
C ALA A 25 1.42 -20.26 -3.18
N ALA A 26 2.63 -20.38 -2.62
CA ALA A 26 3.08 -19.54 -1.51
C ALA A 26 3.12 -18.05 -1.89
N ALA A 27 3.58 -17.71 -3.09
CA ALA A 27 3.57 -16.33 -3.59
C ALA A 27 2.16 -15.76 -3.74
N ARG A 28 1.21 -16.55 -4.29
CA ARG A 28 -0.21 -16.16 -4.40
C ARG A 28 -0.84 -15.93 -3.03
N GLN A 29 -0.53 -16.77 -2.04
CA GLN A 29 -1.02 -16.61 -0.67
C GLN A 29 -0.45 -15.32 -0.03
N ARG A 30 0.83 -15.04 -0.24
CA ARG A 30 1.48 -13.81 0.23
C ARG A 30 0.85 -12.55 -0.40
N ILE A 31 0.61 -12.54 -1.70
CA ILE A 31 -0.05 -11.42 -2.40
C ILE A 31 -1.44 -11.19 -1.82
N ARG A 32 -2.22 -12.25 -1.60
CA ARG A 32 -3.56 -12.16 -0.97
C ARG A 32 -3.50 -11.55 0.42
N ASN A 33 -2.56 -12.01 1.26
CA ASN A 33 -2.39 -11.48 2.62
C ASN A 33 -1.99 -10.00 2.60
N LEU A 34 -1.08 -9.60 1.71
CA LEU A 34 -0.67 -8.19 1.56
C LEU A 34 -1.82 -7.32 1.06
N ASN A 35 -2.62 -7.81 0.11
CA ASN A 35 -3.77 -7.09 -0.40
C ASN A 35 -4.81 -6.87 0.72
N LEU A 36 -5.13 -7.93 1.48
CA LEU A 36 -6.04 -7.85 2.61
C LEU A 36 -5.55 -6.88 3.68
N LEU A 37 -4.27 -6.95 4.05
CA LEU A 37 -3.67 -6.01 5.00
C LEU A 37 -3.74 -4.57 4.47
N SER A 38 -3.45 -4.34 3.19
CA SER A 38 -3.50 -3.00 2.62
C SER A 38 -4.90 -2.38 2.72
N PHE A 39 -5.96 -3.15 2.45
CA PHE A 39 -7.34 -2.70 2.64
C PHE A 39 -7.71 -2.51 4.12
N ALA A 40 -7.30 -3.44 4.98
CA ALA A 40 -7.57 -3.40 6.41
C ALA A 40 -6.97 -2.16 7.08
N PHE A 41 -5.87 -1.61 6.57
CA PHE A 41 -5.29 -0.35 7.06
C PHE A 41 -5.79 0.88 6.31
N ALA A 42 -5.93 0.81 4.98
CA ALA A 42 -6.30 1.96 4.17
C ALA A 42 -7.75 2.42 4.42
N ILE A 43 -8.71 1.49 4.54
CA ILE A 43 -10.13 1.85 4.72
C ILE A 43 -10.35 2.57 6.05
N PRO A 44 -9.89 2.06 7.21
CA PRO A 44 -10.00 2.80 8.46
C PRO A 44 -9.24 4.14 8.42
N GLY A 45 -8.09 4.19 7.75
CA GLY A 45 -7.33 5.43 7.59
C GLY A 45 -8.10 6.53 6.84
N ILE A 46 -8.77 6.18 5.74
CA ILE A 46 -9.64 7.10 4.99
C ILE A 46 -10.84 7.52 5.83
N ALA A 47 -11.50 6.56 6.51
CA ALA A 47 -12.66 6.84 7.35
C ALA A 47 -12.30 7.81 8.51
N ALA A 48 -11.19 7.55 9.20
CA ALA A 48 -10.70 8.42 10.27
C ALA A 48 -10.37 9.83 9.77
N GLN A 49 -9.74 9.97 8.59
CA GLN A 49 -9.50 11.29 7.99
C GLN A 49 -10.79 12.03 7.63
N ALA A 50 -11.79 11.32 7.08
CA ALA A 50 -13.08 11.93 6.74
C ALA A 50 -13.80 12.43 8.00
N VAL A 51 -13.87 11.59 9.04
CA VAL A 51 -14.51 11.95 10.32
C VAL A 51 -13.75 13.09 11.00
N GLY A 52 -12.42 13.03 11.07
CA GLY A 52 -11.59 14.08 11.66
C GLY A 52 -11.77 15.43 10.95
N ARG A 53 -11.87 15.42 9.62
CA ARG A 53 -12.13 16.62 8.83
C ARG A 53 -13.52 17.19 9.07
N VAL A 54 -14.55 16.36 9.16
CA VAL A 54 -15.91 16.80 9.51
C VAL A 54 -15.92 17.43 10.92
N MET A 55 -15.28 16.80 11.90
CA MET A 55 -15.17 17.37 13.26
C MET A 55 -14.47 18.74 13.27
N LEU A 56 -13.37 18.88 12.51
CA LEU A 56 -12.67 20.16 12.39
C LEU A 56 -13.51 21.25 11.71
N THR A 57 -14.36 20.89 10.75
CA THR A 57 -15.26 21.87 10.09
C THR A 57 -16.46 22.27 10.95
N THR A 58 -16.82 21.48 11.97
CA THR A 58 -17.92 21.81 12.89
C THR A 58 -17.51 22.67 14.07
N VAL A 59 -16.20 22.91 14.27
CA VAL A 59 -15.72 23.84 15.30
C VAL A 59 -16.12 25.25 14.89
N SER A 60 -16.95 25.89 15.71
CA SER A 60 -17.53 27.21 15.43
C SER A 60 -16.48 28.31 15.63
N GLU A 61 -16.69 29.48 15.01
CA GLU A 61 -15.74 30.62 15.05
C GLU A 61 -15.49 31.21 16.45
N ASP A 62 -16.28 30.84 17.46
CA ASP A 62 -16.17 31.38 18.82
C ASP A 62 -15.33 30.45 19.73
N PRO A 63 -14.01 30.67 19.88
CA PRO A 63 -13.08 29.68 20.43
C PRO A 63 -13.02 29.68 21.96
N GLN A 64 -14.02 30.25 22.64
CA GLN A 64 -13.88 30.59 24.07
C GLN A 64 -14.22 29.46 25.04
N THR A 65 -14.73 28.31 24.59
CA THR A 65 -15.02 27.19 25.48
C THR A 65 -13.92 26.12 25.39
N LEU A 66 -13.47 25.62 26.55
CA LEU A 66 -12.50 24.51 26.66
C LEU A 66 -12.93 23.25 25.89
N ASP A 67 -14.24 23.08 25.68
CA ASP A 67 -14.82 21.95 24.94
C ASP A 67 -14.48 22.01 23.43
N GLU A 68 -14.44 23.21 22.84
CA GLU A 68 -14.09 23.38 21.43
C GLU A 68 -12.59 23.10 21.16
N ALA A 69 -11.71 23.49 22.09
CA ALA A 69 -10.30 23.12 22.01
C ALA A 69 -10.09 21.60 22.06
N GLY A 70 -10.88 20.89 22.88
CA GLY A 70 -10.89 19.44 22.95
C GLY A 70 -11.31 18.79 21.62
N LYS A 71 -12.38 19.29 20.99
CA LYS A 71 -12.85 18.81 19.68
C LYS A 71 -11.82 19.06 18.58
N ALA A 72 -11.19 20.23 18.56
CA ALA A 72 -10.15 20.54 17.60
C ALA A 72 -8.94 19.61 17.73
N LEU A 73 -8.46 19.36 18.96
CA LEU A 73 -7.37 18.42 19.23
C LEU A 73 -7.74 16.98 18.87
N ALA A 74 -8.96 16.55 19.20
CA ALA A 74 -9.45 15.22 18.85
C ALA A 74 -9.55 15.05 17.31
N GLY A 75 -10.09 16.05 16.60
CA GLY A 75 -10.19 16.05 15.15
C GLY A 75 -8.82 16.03 14.47
N ALA A 76 -7.87 16.84 14.95
CA ALA A 76 -6.49 16.83 14.48
C ALA A 76 -5.80 15.48 14.74
N GLY A 77 -5.96 14.94 15.96
CA GLY A 77 -5.43 13.63 16.34
C GLY A 77 -5.98 12.49 15.49
N LEU A 78 -7.29 12.47 15.24
CA LEU A 78 -7.94 11.47 14.39
C LEU A 78 -7.49 11.59 12.93
N THR A 79 -7.29 12.81 12.44
CA THR A 79 -6.78 13.06 11.08
C THR A 79 -5.34 12.56 10.94
N LEU A 80 -4.46 12.87 11.89
CA LEU A 80 -3.07 12.41 11.90
C LEU A 80 -2.96 10.89 12.08
N GLY A 81 -3.77 10.30 12.96
CA GLY A 81 -3.86 8.85 13.14
C GLY A 81 -4.35 8.15 11.87
N GLY A 82 -5.41 8.69 11.25
CA GLY A 82 -5.93 8.18 9.97
C GLY A 82 -4.91 8.28 8.84
N ALA A 83 -4.12 9.35 8.81
CA ALA A 83 -2.99 9.50 7.89
C ALA A 83 -1.94 8.40 8.09
N ALA A 84 -1.53 8.12 9.33
CA ALA A 84 -0.57 7.06 9.63
C ALA A 84 -1.07 5.67 9.17
N PHE A 85 -2.33 5.35 9.42
CA PHE A 85 -2.97 4.10 8.96
C PHE A 85 -2.98 4.02 7.42
N LEU A 86 -3.29 5.13 6.74
CA LEU A 86 -3.28 5.20 5.30
C LEU A 86 -1.86 5.00 4.72
N ILE A 87 -0.83 5.60 5.33
CA ILE A 87 0.58 5.39 4.94
C ILE A 87 0.96 3.91 5.05
N ILE A 88 0.60 3.27 6.16
CA ILE A 88 0.90 1.85 6.39
C ILE A 88 0.22 0.99 5.31
N GLY A 89 -1.06 1.25 5.03
CA GLY A 89 -1.80 0.57 3.94
C GLY A 89 -1.13 0.73 2.58
N LEU A 90 -0.67 1.94 2.24
CA LEU A 90 0.04 2.22 0.99
C LEU A 90 1.42 1.56 0.91
N CYS A 91 2.14 1.47 2.02
CA CYS A 91 3.39 0.73 2.08
C CYS A 91 3.19 -0.76 1.76
N PHE A 92 2.13 -1.38 2.29
CA PHE A 92 1.76 -2.75 1.93
C PHE A 92 1.34 -2.87 0.47
N TYR A 93 0.60 -1.90 -0.06
CA TYR A 93 0.19 -1.86 -1.47
C TYR A 93 1.39 -1.73 -2.42
N ALA A 94 2.33 -0.82 -2.14
CA ALA A 94 3.55 -0.64 -2.93
C ALA A 94 4.41 -1.92 -2.95
N ARG A 95 4.49 -2.60 -1.80
CA ARG A 95 5.20 -3.87 -1.65
C ARG A 95 4.54 -5.00 -2.42
N MET A 96 3.21 -5.05 -2.46
CA MET A 96 2.47 -6.00 -3.29
C MET A 96 2.81 -5.81 -4.78
N LYS A 97 3.01 -4.58 -5.24
CA LYS A 97 3.45 -4.28 -6.62
C LYS A 97 4.94 -4.55 -6.89
N GLY A 98 5.67 -5.11 -5.92
CA GLY A 98 7.11 -5.38 -6.04
C GLY A 98 7.98 -4.13 -6.03
N ARG A 99 7.50 -3.02 -5.46
CA ARG A 99 8.28 -1.78 -5.32
C ARG A 99 8.78 -1.58 -3.89
N SER A 100 9.73 -0.66 -3.74
CA SER A 100 10.24 -0.26 -2.43
C SER A 100 9.16 0.45 -1.61
N TRP A 101 9.25 0.30 -0.29
CA TRP A 101 8.40 0.96 0.70
C TRP A 101 8.39 2.49 0.57
N ALA A 102 9.49 3.08 0.09
CA ALA A 102 9.60 4.52 -0.15
C ALA A 102 8.54 5.06 -1.13
N PHE A 103 8.06 4.25 -2.09
CA PHE A 103 6.97 4.67 -2.98
C PHE A 103 5.63 4.83 -2.23
N GLY A 104 5.42 4.14 -1.11
CA GLY A 104 4.24 4.32 -0.26
C GLY A 104 4.22 5.69 0.42
N LEU A 105 5.38 6.15 0.90
CA LEU A 105 5.55 7.49 1.48
C LEU A 105 5.34 8.59 0.43
N LEU A 106 5.92 8.41 -0.77
CA LEU A 106 5.75 9.35 -1.88
C LEU A 106 4.28 9.41 -2.35
N GLY A 107 3.56 8.29 -2.23
CA GLY A 107 2.13 8.18 -2.44
C GLY A 107 1.28 8.99 -1.46
N PHE A 108 1.74 9.14 -0.21
CA PHE A 108 1.03 9.85 0.83
C PHE A 108 1.19 11.37 0.74
N LEU A 109 2.37 11.87 0.35
CA LEU A 109 2.64 13.31 0.26
C LEU A 109 1.79 14.04 -0.80
N SER A 110 1.08 13.31 -1.68
CA SER A 110 0.20 13.92 -2.67
C SER A 110 -0.90 12.95 -3.10
N CYS A 111 -2.14 13.43 -3.29
CA CYS A 111 -3.17 12.66 -3.99
C CYS A 111 -2.71 12.18 -5.39
N ILE A 112 -1.78 12.92 -6.02
CA ILE A 112 -1.15 12.52 -7.27
C ILE A 112 -0.33 11.25 -7.09
N GLY A 113 0.32 11.07 -5.94
CA GLY A 113 1.11 9.88 -5.62
C GLY A 113 0.25 8.60 -5.57
N LEU A 114 -0.98 8.68 -5.06
CA LEU A 114 -1.96 7.59 -5.15
C LEU A 114 -2.32 7.26 -6.60
N LEU A 115 -2.53 8.29 -7.41
CA LEU A 115 -2.87 8.16 -8.83
C LEU A 115 -1.71 7.51 -9.61
N ILE A 116 -0.47 7.93 -9.34
CA ILE A 116 0.75 7.31 -9.88
C ILE A 116 0.84 5.86 -9.44
N LEU A 117 0.66 5.55 -8.16
CA LEU A 117 0.67 4.18 -7.66
C LEU A 117 -0.40 3.32 -8.30
N ALA A 118 -1.60 3.87 -8.55
CA ALA A 118 -2.66 3.18 -9.27
C ALA A 118 -2.24 2.92 -10.73
N VAL A 119 -1.59 3.89 -11.39
CA VAL A 119 -1.22 3.80 -12.80
C VAL A 119 -0.02 2.88 -13.05
N LEU A 120 0.87 2.77 -12.06
CA LEU A 120 2.10 2.02 -12.17
C LEU A 120 1.86 0.52 -12.43
N GLY A 121 2.56 -0.01 -13.44
CA GLY A 121 2.56 -1.44 -13.80
C GLY A 121 3.04 -2.34 -12.66
N LYS A 122 2.67 -3.62 -12.73
CA LYS A 122 3.13 -4.66 -11.80
C LYS A 122 4.51 -5.14 -12.26
N LYS A 123 5.38 -5.46 -11.30
CA LYS A 123 6.63 -6.19 -11.60
C LYS A 123 6.51 -7.61 -11.10
N CYS A 124 7.01 -8.57 -11.87
CA CYS A 124 7.07 -9.94 -11.43
C CYS A 124 8.03 -10.06 -10.24
N GLY A 125 7.55 -10.58 -9.10
CA GLY A 125 8.38 -10.78 -7.91
C GLY A 125 9.45 -11.86 -8.05
N PHE A 126 9.44 -12.62 -9.14
CA PHE A 126 10.48 -13.59 -9.49
C PHE A 126 11.46 -12.98 -10.48
N CYS A 127 11.07 -12.79 -11.74
CA CYS A 127 12.03 -12.36 -12.78
C CYS A 127 12.20 -10.84 -12.93
N GLY A 128 11.44 -10.03 -12.19
CA GLY A 128 11.51 -8.57 -12.25
C GLY A 128 10.93 -7.92 -13.50
N SER A 129 10.45 -8.71 -14.48
CA SER A 129 9.87 -8.16 -15.71
C SER A 129 8.55 -7.44 -15.43
N ASP A 130 8.28 -6.41 -16.22
CA ASP A 130 6.98 -5.73 -16.16
C ASP A 130 5.87 -6.68 -16.66
N ALA A 131 4.75 -6.66 -15.95
CA ALA A 131 3.54 -7.41 -16.30
C ALA A 131 2.37 -6.43 -16.48
N PRO A 132 1.50 -6.66 -17.47
CA PRO A 132 0.32 -5.83 -17.65
C PRO A 132 -0.58 -5.95 -16.41
N ARG A 133 -1.33 -4.89 -16.07
CA ARG A 133 -2.13 -4.86 -14.83
C ARG A 133 -3.15 -6.00 -14.74
N SER A 134 -3.70 -6.41 -15.88
CA SER A 134 -4.67 -7.49 -16.00
C SER A 134 -4.05 -8.89 -15.98
N ALA A 135 -2.72 -9.01 -16.12
CA ALA A 135 -2.08 -10.32 -16.03
C ALA A 135 -2.18 -10.88 -14.60
N THR A 136 -2.52 -12.15 -14.54
CA THR A 136 -2.42 -13.02 -13.36
C THR A 136 -1.09 -13.76 -13.31
N GLU A 137 -0.42 -13.89 -14.47
CA GLU A 137 0.86 -14.58 -14.63
C GLU A 137 1.83 -13.76 -15.49
N CYS A 138 3.12 -13.86 -15.17
CA CYS A 138 4.19 -13.21 -15.89
C CYS A 138 4.39 -13.86 -17.26
N GLY A 139 4.36 -13.09 -18.35
CA GLY A 139 4.61 -13.63 -19.70
C GLY A 139 5.98 -14.29 -19.87
N ARG A 140 7.00 -13.86 -19.10
CA ARG A 140 8.37 -14.39 -19.17
C ARG A 140 8.62 -15.68 -18.38
N CYS A 141 8.27 -15.71 -17.08
CA CYS A 141 8.54 -16.87 -16.21
C CYS A 141 7.29 -17.66 -15.80
N ARG A 142 6.09 -17.26 -16.26
CA ARG A 142 4.78 -17.80 -15.84
C ARG A 142 4.53 -17.76 -14.33
N GLY A 143 5.30 -16.98 -13.58
CA GLY A 143 5.09 -16.76 -12.16
C GLY A 143 3.89 -15.86 -11.87
N PRO A 144 3.25 -15.99 -10.70
CA PRO A 144 2.15 -15.11 -10.31
C PRO A 144 2.60 -13.64 -10.18
N VAL A 145 1.76 -12.70 -10.62
CA VAL A 145 2.03 -11.24 -10.63
C VAL A 145 0.93 -10.37 -10.02
#